data_AF-A0A955IUH3-F1
#
_entry.id   AF-A0A955IUH3-F1
#
_cell.length_a   1.000
_cell.length_b   1.000
_cell.length_c   1.000
_cell.angle_alpha   90.00
_cell.angle_beta   90.00
_cell.angle_gamma   90.00
#
_symmetry.space_group_name_H-M   'P 1'
#
loop_
_entity.id
_entity.type
_entity.pdbx_description
1 polymer ?
#
loop_
_entity_poly.entity_id
_entity_poly.type
_entity_poly.pdbx_seq_one_letter_code
_entity_poly.pdbx_strand_id
1 'polypeptide(L)'
;MTRTILRSVLAVLLVVAPARAATDVWEVFVSEAGAAHGDLGTRAATFLREHRPARDTTIDLDLLMDNLDYALRARKTFPWAADVPEEIFFNDILPYAVLDETRESWRPAFFERASAIVAGCSTASEAAQELNRRFFNEINVHYNTGRKRPNQSPTESIEQGRATCTGLSIILVDACRAVGIPTRVAGVATWHDKRGNHTWVEIW
;
A
#
# COMPACT_ATOMS: atom_id res chain seq x y z
N MET A 1 -23.34 -20.52 -78.24
CA MET A 1 -23.40 -21.52 -77.15
C MET A 1 -22.28 -21.24 -76.18
N THR A 2 -22.62 -20.61 -75.07
CA THR A 2 -21.75 -20.00 -74.06
C THR A 2 -21.29 -21.07 -73.06
N ARG A 3 -19.99 -21.22 -72.80
CA ARG A 3 -19.48 -22.09 -71.72
C ARG A 3 -18.90 -21.24 -70.59
N THR A 4 -19.59 -21.32 -69.46
CA THR A 4 -19.35 -20.67 -68.17
C THR A 4 -18.07 -21.18 -67.51
N ILE A 5 -17.23 -20.25 -67.03
CA ILE A 5 -16.04 -20.52 -66.22
C ILE A 5 -16.47 -20.59 -64.75
N LEU A 6 -16.37 -21.76 -64.11
CA LEU A 6 -16.62 -21.92 -62.68
C LEU A 6 -15.33 -21.61 -61.90
N ARG A 7 -15.24 -20.44 -61.27
CA ARG A 7 -14.17 -20.10 -60.32
C ARG A 7 -14.57 -20.63 -58.94
N SER A 8 -13.92 -21.70 -58.49
CA SER A 8 -14.04 -22.20 -57.12
C SER A 8 -13.34 -21.23 -56.16
N VAL A 9 -14.13 -20.58 -55.29
CA VAL A 9 -13.65 -19.70 -54.23
C VAL A 9 -13.18 -20.56 -53.06
N LEU A 10 -11.88 -20.53 -52.76
CA LEU A 10 -11.32 -21.16 -51.58
C LEU A 10 -11.61 -20.26 -50.36
N ALA A 11 -12.55 -20.66 -49.51
CA ALA A 11 -12.84 -19.96 -48.26
C ALA A 11 -11.74 -20.29 -47.24
N VAL A 12 -10.88 -19.31 -46.94
CA VAL A 12 -9.94 -19.39 -45.82
C VAL A 12 -10.73 -19.09 -44.55
N LEU A 13 -11.04 -20.13 -43.76
CA LEU A 13 -11.50 -19.94 -42.39
C LEU A 13 -10.32 -19.46 -41.54
N LEU A 14 -10.30 -18.18 -41.19
CA LEU A 14 -9.47 -17.66 -40.12
C LEU A 14 -10.03 -18.19 -38.78
N VAL A 15 -9.33 -19.14 -38.15
CA VAL A 15 -9.58 -19.48 -36.75
C VAL A 15 -9.01 -18.34 -35.91
N VAL A 16 -9.88 -17.45 -35.44
CA VAL A 16 -9.52 -16.45 -34.43
C VAL A 16 -9.38 -17.19 -33.11
N ALA A 17 -8.15 -17.43 -32.67
CA ALA A 17 -7.89 -17.91 -31.31
C ALA A 17 -8.50 -16.90 -30.31
N PRO A 18 -9.17 -17.35 -29.24
CA PRO A 18 -9.70 -16.43 -28.24
C PRO A 18 -8.52 -15.65 -27.65
N ALA A 19 -8.65 -14.32 -27.62
CA ALA A 19 -7.72 -13.48 -26.89
C ALA A 19 -7.68 -13.99 -25.45
N ARG A 20 -6.51 -14.47 -25.00
CA ARG A 20 -6.30 -14.90 -23.62
C ARG A 20 -6.62 -13.68 -22.76
N ALA A 21 -7.68 -13.75 -21.96
CA ALA A 21 -8.05 -12.66 -21.06
C ALA A 21 -6.80 -12.28 -20.25
N ALA A 22 -6.46 -10.99 -20.21
CA ALA A 22 -5.38 -10.51 -19.36
C ALA A 22 -5.66 -11.02 -17.94
N THR A 23 -4.68 -11.71 -17.36
CA THR A 23 -4.84 -12.30 -16.03
C THR A 23 -5.03 -11.15 -15.03
N ASP A 24 -6.12 -11.19 -14.27
CA ASP A 24 -6.39 -10.20 -13.23
C ASP A 24 -5.26 -10.28 -12.19
N VAL A 25 -4.50 -9.19 -12.06
CA VAL A 25 -3.36 -9.10 -11.14
C VAL A 25 -3.75 -9.44 -9.71
N TRP A 26 -5.00 -9.16 -9.31
CA TRP A 26 -5.49 -9.48 -7.97
C TRP A 26 -5.75 -10.96 -7.76
N GLU A 27 -6.14 -11.71 -8.79
CA GLU A 27 -6.25 -13.17 -8.71
C GLU A 27 -4.87 -13.82 -8.62
N VAL A 28 -3.90 -13.30 -9.39
CA VAL A 28 -2.50 -13.74 -9.29
C VAL A 28 -1.96 -13.45 -7.89
N PHE A 29 -2.18 -12.25 -7.37
CA PHE A 29 -1.75 -11.84 -6.03
C PHE A 29 -2.33 -12.76 -4.94
N VAL A 30 -3.63 -13.07 -4.96
CA VAL A 30 -4.23 -13.98 -3.97
C VAL A 30 -3.61 -15.38 -4.06
N SER A 31 -3.39 -15.88 -5.28
CA SER A 31 -2.74 -17.18 -5.48
C SER A 31 -1.31 -17.21 -4.96
N GLU A 32 -0.49 -16.21 -5.30
CA GLU A 32 0.92 -16.13 -4.88
C GLU A 32 1.07 -15.89 -3.38
N ALA A 33 0.22 -15.02 -2.80
CA ALA A 33 0.14 -14.80 -1.36
C ALA A 33 -0.18 -16.09 -0.60
N GLY A 34 -1.12 -16.89 -1.11
CA GLY A 34 -1.45 -18.19 -0.53
C GLY A 34 -0.32 -19.20 -0.63
N ALA A 35 0.39 -19.23 -1.76
CA ALA A 35 1.56 -20.09 -1.95
C ALA A 35 2.72 -19.72 -1.01
N ALA A 36 2.96 -18.42 -0.79
CA ALA A 36 4.04 -17.91 0.02
C ALA A 36 3.76 -17.97 1.54
N HIS A 37 2.53 -17.65 1.96
CA HIS A 37 2.19 -17.46 3.39
C HIS A 37 1.03 -18.34 3.89
N GLY A 38 0.59 -19.31 3.09
CA GLY A 38 -0.49 -20.23 3.45
C GLY A 38 -1.84 -19.53 3.61
N ASP A 39 -2.70 -20.09 4.45
CA ASP A 39 -4.08 -19.61 4.66
C ASP A 39 -4.16 -18.14 5.07
N LEU A 40 -3.26 -17.68 5.97
CA LEU A 40 -3.20 -16.28 6.37
C LEU A 40 -2.86 -15.36 5.18
N GLY A 41 -1.95 -15.78 4.31
CA GLY A 41 -1.62 -15.07 3.07
C GLY A 41 -2.82 -14.92 2.15
N THR A 42 -3.52 -16.03 1.90
CA THR A 42 -4.75 -16.04 1.09
C THR A 42 -5.80 -15.08 1.63
N ARG A 43 -6.05 -15.11 2.94
CA ARG A 43 -7.08 -14.27 3.59
C ARG A 43 -6.69 -12.78 3.59
N ALA A 44 -5.42 -12.47 3.87
CA ALA A 44 -4.89 -11.11 3.79
C ALA A 44 -4.96 -10.53 2.37
N ALA A 45 -4.52 -11.28 1.37
CA ALA A 45 -4.57 -10.85 -0.03
C ALA A 45 -6.02 -10.69 -0.53
N THR A 46 -6.91 -11.61 -0.13
CA THR A 46 -8.35 -11.52 -0.43
C THR A 46 -8.96 -10.26 0.18
N PHE A 47 -8.62 -9.96 1.44
CA PHE A 47 -9.07 -8.74 2.10
C PHE A 47 -8.65 -7.49 1.32
N LEU A 48 -7.38 -7.39 0.92
CA LEU A 48 -6.89 -6.26 0.11
C LEU A 48 -7.59 -6.18 -1.25
N ARG A 49 -7.79 -7.32 -1.93
CA ARG A 49 -8.54 -7.37 -3.18
C ARG A 49 -9.95 -6.81 -2.99
N GLU A 50 -10.69 -7.28 -1.99
CA GLU A 50 -12.10 -6.90 -1.80
C GLU A 50 -12.28 -5.44 -1.38
N HIS A 51 -11.32 -4.88 -0.66
CA HIS A 51 -11.41 -3.53 -0.09
C HIS A 51 -10.55 -2.49 -0.82
N ARG A 52 -9.94 -2.85 -1.96
CA ARG A 52 -9.15 -1.91 -2.78
C ARG A 52 -10.02 -0.77 -3.31
N PRO A 53 -9.49 0.44 -3.45
CA PRO A 53 -10.21 1.50 -4.14
C PRO A 53 -10.37 1.15 -5.62
N ALA A 54 -11.49 1.56 -6.23
CA ALA A 54 -11.81 1.23 -7.62
C ALA A 54 -10.76 1.70 -8.66
N ARG A 55 -9.90 2.66 -8.31
CA ARG A 55 -8.79 3.10 -9.18
C ARG A 55 -7.60 2.13 -9.23
N ASP A 56 -7.48 1.23 -8.26
CA ASP A 56 -6.37 0.26 -8.16
C ASP A 56 -6.76 -1.07 -8.84
N THR A 57 -7.53 -1.03 -9.94
CA THR A 57 -7.87 -2.23 -10.73
C THR A 57 -6.63 -2.86 -11.35
N THR A 58 -5.68 -2.04 -11.79
CA THR A 58 -4.34 -2.43 -12.19
C THR A 58 -3.35 -1.81 -11.22
N ILE A 59 -2.54 -2.65 -10.59
CA ILE A 59 -1.46 -2.25 -9.68
C ILE A 59 -0.28 -3.20 -9.91
N ASP A 60 0.91 -2.75 -9.58
CA ASP A 60 2.11 -3.58 -9.65
C ASP A 60 1.99 -4.76 -8.65
N LEU A 61 2.20 -5.98 -9.15
CA LEU A 61 2.14 -7.20 -8.34
C LEU A 61 3.27 -7.23 -7.32
N ASP A 62 4.47 -6.79 -7.70
CA ASP A 62 5.65 -6.84 -6.83
C ASP A 62 5.44 -5.93 -5.60
N LEU A 63 4.80 -4.76 -5.79
CA LEU A 63 4.42 -3.87 -4.70
C LEU A 63 3.47 -4.55 -3.72
N LEU A 64 2.45 -5.27 -4.22
CA LEU A 64 1.48 -5.96 -3.36
C LEU A 64 2.14 -7.08 -2.57
N MET A 65 3.02 -7.86 -3.21
CA MET A 65 3.77 -8.94 -2.58
C MET A 65 4.74 -8.40 -1.53
N ASP A 66 5.54 -7.38 -1.86
CA ASP A 66 6.41 -6.69 -0.90
C ASP A 66 5.64 -6.20 0.33
N ASN A 67 4.48 -5.55 0.09
CA ASN A 67 3.65 -5.05 1.16
C ASN A 67 3.15 -6.18 2.09
N LEU A 68 2.65 -7.28 1.52
CA LEU A 68 2.17 -8.42 2.29
C LEU A 68 3.31 -9.09 3.08
N ASP A 69 4.43 -9.39 2.40
CA ASP A 69 5.60 -10.05 2.96
C ASP A 69 6.10 -9.29 4.19
N TYR A 70 6.27 -7.98 4.06
CA TYR A 70 6.77 -7.16 5.15
C TYR A 70 5.72 -6.91 6.25
N ALA A 71 4.43 -6.86 5.93
CA ALA A 71 3.38 -6.80 6.95
C ALA A 71 3.38 -8.05 7.84
N LEU A 72 3.45 -9.24 7.21
CA LEU A 72 3.50 -10.52 7.94
C LEU A 72 4.84 -10.71 8.65
N ARG A 73 5.94 -10.21 8.08
CA ARG A 73 7.25 -10.16 8.75
C ARG A 73 7.18 -9.29 10.00
N ALA A 74 6.62 -8.09 9.94
CA ALA A 74 6.46 -7.21 11.10
C ALA A 74 5.64 -7.88 12.20
N ARG A 75 4.54 -8.54 11.82
CA ARG A 75 3.70 -9.32 12.76
C ARG A 75 4.47 -10.39 13.53
N LYS A 76 5.44 -11.04 12.89
CA LYS A 76 6.31 -12.07 13.50
C LYS A 76 7.50 -11.48 14.27
N THR A 77 7.93 -10.27 13.91
CA THR A 77 9.18 -9.68 14.41
C THR A 77 8.98 -8.88 15.68
N PHE A 78 7.90 -8.10 15.77
CA PHE A 78 7.71 -7.15 16.86
C PHE A 78 6.77 -7.69 17.94
N PRO A 79 7.13 -7.58 19.23
CA PRO A 79 6.35 -8.17 20.32
C PRO A 79 4.94 -7.58 20.41
N TRP A 80 4.77 -6.29 20.14
CA TRP A 80 3.46 -5.64 20.15
C TRP A 80 2.57 -6.00 18.96
N ALA A 81 3.12 -6.61 17.90
CA ALA A 81 2.36 -6.95 16.70
C ALA A 81 1.75 -8.35 16.75
N ALA A 82 2.28 -9.24 17.61
CA ALA A 82 1.88 -10.64 17.69
C ALA A 82 0.41 -10.81 18.12
N ASP A 83 -0.02 -10.01 19.10
CA ASP A 83 -1.34 -10.12 19.73
C ASP A 83 -2.42 -9.24 19.06
N VAL A 84 -2.08 -8.50 18.00
CA VAL A 84 -3.04 -7.66 17.28
C VAL A 84 -4.13 -8.54 16.67
N PRO A 85 -5.42 -8.34 16.99
CA PRO A 85 -6.51 -9.10 16.38
C PRO A 85 -6.44 -9.01 14.85
N GLU A 86 -6.79 -10.09 14.17
CA GLU A 86 -6.63 -10.15 12.72
C GLU A 86 -7.42 -9.06 11.98
N GLU A 87 -8.64 -8.75 12.41
CA GLU A 87 -9.45 -7.67 11.84
C GLU A 87 -8.74 -6.31 11.93
N ILE A 88 -8.09 -6.03 13.05
CA ILE A 88 -7.31 -4.81 13.27
C ILE A 88 -6.05 -4.83 12.41
N PHE A 89 -5.38 -5.97 12.31
CA PHE A 89 -4.21 -6.11 11.46
C PHE A 89 -4.55 -5.90 9.98
N PHE A 90 -5.64 -6.48 9.48
CA PHE A 90 -6.08 -6.31 8.09
C PHE A 90 -6.50 -4.87 7.81
N ASN A 91 -7.19 -4.22 8.74
CA ASN A 91 -7.66 -2.85 8.52
C ASN A 91 -6.56 -1.79 8.70
N ASP A 92 -5.68 -1.94 9.69
CA ASP A 92 -4.84 -0.84 10.18
C ASP A 92 -3.33 -1.09 10.05
N ILE A 93 -2.89 -2.30 9.68
CA ILE A 93 -1.47 -2.63 9.43
C ILE A 93 -1.22 -3.03 7.97
N LEU A 94 -2.03 -3.94 7.45
CA LEU A 94 -1.88 -4.56 6.14
C LEU A 94 -2.01 -3.60 4.93
N PRO A 95 -2.82 -2.52 4.94
CA PRO A 95 -3.04 -1.74 3.72
C PRO A 95 -1.75 -1.15 3.13
N TYR A 96 -1.63 -1.24 1.81
CA TYR A 96 -0.48 -0.76 1.02
C TYR A 96 -0.52 0.74 0.74
N ALA A 97 -1.58 1.42 1.19
CA ALA A 97 -1.81 2.84 0.99
C ALA A 97 -2.60 3.43 2.18
N VAL A 98 -2.59 4.74 2.30
CA VAL A 98 -3.24 5.51 3.35
C VAL A 98 -4.39 6.35 2.77
N LEU A 99 -4.15 7.10 1.69
CA LEU A 99 -5.14 7.92 1.00
C LEU A 99 -5.04 7.67 -0.52
N ASP A 100 -4.93 8.74 -1.33
CA ASP A 100 -4.79 8.74 -2.79
C ASP A 100 -3.39 9.16 -3.27
N GLU A 101 -2.39 9.01 -2.40
CA GLU A 101 -0.99 9.07 -2.81
C GLU A 101 -0.65 8.03 -3.89
N THR A 102 0.42 8.31 -4.64
CA THR A 102 0.95 7.41 -5.67
C THR A 102 1.32 6.08 -5.03
N ARG A 103 0.96 4.98 -5.68
CA ARG A 103 1.28 3.64 -5.19
C ARG A 103 2.77 3.38 -5.40
N GLU A 104 3.44 2.97 -4.33
CA GLU A 104 4.86 2.60 -4.34
C GLU A 104 5.16 1.50 -3.31
N SER A 105 6.26 0.77 -3.51
CA SER A 105 6.75 -0.23 -2.55
C SER A 105 7.52 0.47 -1.41
N TRP A 106 6.80 1.20 -0.55
CA TRP A 106 7.39 1.95 0.58
C TRP A 106 7.81 1.05 1.75
N ARG A 107 7.07 -0.05 1.97
CA ARG A 107 7.15 -0.85 3.20
C ARG A 107 8.52 -1.48 3.44
N PRO A 108 9.22 -2.06 2.45
CA PRO A 108 10.56 -2.63 2.68
C PRO A 108 11.56 -1.61 3.24
N ALA A 109 11.66 -0.43 2.60
CA ALA A 109 12.58 0.62 3.03
C ALA A 109 12.21 1.20 4.40
N PHE A 110 10.91 1.35 4.66
CA PHE A 110 10.43 1.86 5.94
C PHE A 110 10.62 0.83 7.05
N PHE A 111 10.45 -0.47 6.78
CA PHE A 111 10.72 -1.54 7.73
C PHE A 111 12.15 -1.45 8.24
N GLU A 112 13.15 -1.33 7.36
CA GLU A 112 14.56 -1.26 7.77
C GLU A 112 14.84 -0.04 8.68
N ARG A 113 14.42 1.15 8.25
CA ARG A 113 14.67 2.40 8.99
C ARG A 113 13.90 2.45 10.31
N ALA A 114 12.62 2.10 10.29
CA ALA A 114 11.76 2.12 11.47
C ALA A 114 12.19 1.06 12.49
N SER A 115 12.60 -0.14 12.04
CA SER A 115 13.14 -1.19 12.91
C SER A 115 14.34 -0.69 13.72
N ALA A 116 15.25 0.06 13.10
CA ALA A 116 16.42 0.61 13.77
C ALA A 116 16.04 1.65 14.83
N ILE A 117 15.01 2.45 14.59
CA ILE A 117 14.53 3.46 15.55
C ILE A 117 13.86 2.79 16.76
N VAL A 118 13.07 1.74 16.54
CA VAL A 118 12.26 1.10 17.59
C VAL A 118 12.96 -0.06 18.29
N ALA A 119 14.22 -0.35 17.97
CA ALA A 119 14.96 -1.51 18.48
C ALA A 119 15.01 -1.62 20.01
N GLY A 120 14.91 -0.50 20.73
CA GLY A 120 14.89 -0.45 22.20
C GLY A 120 13.48 -0.34 22.81
N CYS A 121 12.42 -0.32 22.01
CA CYS A 121 11.05 -0.18 22.49
C CYS A 121 10.49 -1.53 22.94
N SER A 122 9.62 -1.54 23.94
CA SER A 122 8.94 -2.76 24.41
C SER A 122 7.45 -2.76 24.08
N THR A 123 6.85 -1.60 23.83
CA THR A 123 5.41 -1.45 23.55
C THR A 123 5.14 -0.70 22.24
N ALA A 124 3.96 -0.91 21.65
CA ALA A 124 3.52 -0.15 20.47
C ALA A 124 3.49 1.36 20.73
N SER A 125 3.06 1.80 21.92
CA SER A 125 3.01 3.22 22.27
C SER A 125 4.40 3.85 22.35
N GLU A 126 5.39 3.17 22.94
CA GLU A 126 6.77 3.63 22.94
C GLU A 126 7.34 3.72 21.53
N ALA A 127 7.15 2.66 20.73
CA ALA A 127 7.62 2.59 19.35
C ALA A 127 7.01 3.71 18.48
N ALA A 128 5.70 3.95 18.57
CA ALA A 128 5.04 5.02 17.83
C ALA A 128 5.54 6.42 18.24
N GLN A 129 5.78 6.64 19.55
CA GLN A 129 6.35 7.90 20.02
C GLN A 129 7.78 8.10 19.51
N GLU A 130 8.61 7.07 19.50
CA GLU A 130 9.98 7.15 18.96
C GLU A 130 10.00 7.41 17.46
N LEU A 131 9.11 6.76 16.69
CA LEU A 131 8.93 7.05 15.27
C LEU A 131 8.51 8.51 15.05
N ASN A 132 7.52 9.01 15.79
CA ASN A 132 7.08 10.40 15.65
C ASN A 132 8.19 11.41 16.01
N ARG A 133 9.07 11.09 16.97
CA ARG A 133 10.20 11.96 17.36
C ARG A 133 11.34 11.96 16.34
N ARG A 134 11.62 10.82 15.71
CA ARG A 134 12.90 10.59 15.01
C ARG A 134 12.77 10.34 13.51
N PHE A 135 11.69 9.70 13.06
CA PHE A 135 11.59 9.20 11.69
C PHE A 135 11.63 10.33 10.65
N PHE A 136 10.98 11.47 10.91
CA PHE A 136 11.01 12.62 10.00
C PHE A 136 12.41 13.21 9.79
N ASN A 137 13.23 13.23 10.84
CA ASN A 137 14.63 13.67 10.74
C ASN A 137 15.48 12.65 9.98
N GLU A 138 15.24 11.35 10.23
CA GLU A 138 15.92 10.24 9.54
C GLU A 138 15.72 10.30 8.01
N ILE A 139 14.54 10.72 7.55
CA ILE A 139 14.23 10.84 6.11
C ILE A 139 14.31 12.28 5.57
N ASN A 140 14.73 13.25 6.40
CA ASN A 140 14.84 14.67 6.05
C ASN A 140 13.55 15.28 5.47
N VAL A 141 12.39 15.04 6.10
CA VAL A 141 11.09 15.60 5.67
C VAL A 141 10.48 16.45 6.77
N HIS A 142 10.13 17.71 6.44
CA HIS A 142 9.55 18.64 7.40
C HIS A 142 8.30 19.35 6.90
N TYR A 143 7.50 19.87 7.83
CA TYR A 143 6.26 20.56 7.49
C TYR A 143 6.50 21.77 6.59
N ASN A 144 5.84 21.81 5.43
CA ASN A 144 5.85 22.94 4.51
C ASN A 144 4.64 22.91 3.57
N THR A 145 4.03 24.06 3.32
CA THR A 145 2.87 24.19 2.41
C THR A 145 3.25 24.42 0.94
N GLY A 146 4.51 24.71 0.63
CA GLY A 146 5.06 24.89 -0.72
C GLY A 146 5.47 23.57 -1.39
N ARG A 147 4.53 22.65 -1.52
CA ARG A 147 4.68 21.27 -2.04
C ARG A 147 3.93 21.05 -3.35
N LYS A 148 4.31 20.00 -4.11
CA LYS A 148 3.73 19.67 -5.43
C LYS A 148 2.23 19.34 -5.40
N ARG A 149 1.78 18.54 -4.42
CA ARG A 149 0.38 18.12 -4.23
C ARG A 149 0.07 17.82 -2.76
N PRO A 150 -1.21 17.79 -2.32
CA PRO A 150 -1.54 17.57 -0.90
C PRO A 150 -1.20 16.16 -0.38
N ASN A 151 -1.53 15.12 -1.16
CA ASN A 151 -1.40 13.72 -0.76
C ASN A 151 -0.22 13.13 -1.53
N GLN A 152 0.96 13.33 -0.99
CA GLN A 152 2.23 12.89 -1.56
C GLN A 152 2.56 11.50 -1.04
N SER A 153 3.16 10.68 -1.90
CA SER A 153 3.82 9.45 -1.47
C SER A 153 5.03 9.78 -0.58
N PRO A 154 5.49 8.82 0.24
CA PRO A 154 6.77 8.92 0.93
C PRO A 154 7.92 9.39 0.03
N THR A 155 8.12 8.77 -1.14
CA THR A 155 9.21 9.15 -2.06
C THR A 155 9.11 10.61 -2.50
N GLU A 156 7.94 11.08 -2.94
CA GLU A 156 7.76 12.47 -3.37
C GLU A 156 8.02 13.49 -2.25
N SER A 157 7.74 13.10 -1.00
CA SER A 157 7.97 13.95 0.17
C SER A 157 9.46 14.02 0.52
N ILE A 158 10.15 12.88 0.47
CA ILE A 158 11.60 12.74 0.69
C ILE A 158 12.36 13.54 -0.36
N GLU A 159 12.01 13.40 -1.64
CA GLU A 159 12.65 14.14 -2.74
C GLU A 159 12.55 15.66 -2.58
N GLN A 160 11.44 16.17 -2.02
CA GLN A 160 11.24 17.60 -1.81
C GLN A 160 11.73 18.09 -0.44
N GLY A 161 12.11 17.18 0.45
CA GLY A 161 12.41 17.40 1.86
C GLY A 161 11.26 18.01 2.65
N ARG A 162 10.02 17.88 2.17
CA ARG A 162 8.88 18.66 2.69
C ARG A 162 7.52 18.02 2.44
N ALA A 163 6.59 18.22 3.37
CA ALA A 163 5.21 17.71 3.29
C ALA A 163 4.22 18.58 4.10
N THR A 164 2.91 18.49 3.83
CA THR A 164 1.86 19.08 4.71
C THR A 164 1.44 18.11 5.82
N CYS A 165 0.48 18.51 6.66
CA CYS A 165 -0.13 17.64 7.69
C CYS A 165 -0.54 16.28 7.11
N THR A 166 -1.14 16.26 5.91
CA THR A 166 -1.51 15.00 5.25
C THR A 166 -0.31 14.16 4.84
N GLY A 167 0.69 14.73 4.17
CA GLY A 167 1.89 13.96 3.79
C GLY A 167 2.67 13.45 4.99
N LEU A 168 2.79 14.25 6.06
CA LEU A 168 3.41 13.81 7.31
C LEU A 168 2.59 12.68 7.99
N SER A 169 1.26 12.75 7.92
CA SER A 169 0.39 11.70 8.45
C SER A 169 0.54 10.39 7.66
N ILE A 170 0.60 10.46 6.33
CA ILE A 170 0.86 9.29 5.46
C ILE A 170 2.18 8.63 5.88
N ILE A 171 3.27 9.40 5.93
CA ILE A 171 4.60 8.90 6.31
C ILE A 171 4.60 8.24 7.69
N LEU A 172 3.97 8.86 8.69
CA LEU A 172 3.95 8.30 10.04
C LEU A 172 3.11 7.02 10.11
N VAL A 173 1.97 6.97 9.40
CA VAL A 173 1.18 5.74 9.28
C VAL A 173 2.01 4.64 8.64
N ASP A 174 2.68 4.91 7.53
CA ASP A 174 3.53 3.94 6.85
C ASP A 174 4.67 3.45 7.76
N ALA A 175 5.33 4.35 8.49
CA ALA A 175 6.40 4.00 9.41
C ALA A 175 5.90 3.10 10.57
N CYS A 176 4.74 3.43 11.14
CA CYS A 176 4.09 2.61 12.17
C CYS A 176 3.70 1.23 11.64
N ARG A 177 3.05 1.18 10.47
CA ARG A 177 2.63 -0.07 9.82
C ARG A 177 3.81 -0.96 9.44
N ALA A 178 4.94 -0.37 9.04
CA ALA A 178 6.16 -1.09 8.74
C ALA A 178 6.70 -1.86 9.94
N VAL A 179 6.43 -1.41 11.17
CA VAL A 179 6.80 -2.13 12.41
C VAL A 179 5.59 -2.75 13.13
N GLY A 180 4.50 -2.98 12.41
CA GLY A 180 3.34 -3.74 12.92
C GLY A 180 2.51 -3.01 13.97
N ILE A 181 2.52 -1.67 14.00
CA ILE A 181 1.65 -0.86 14.86
C ILE A 181 0.36 -0.55 14.09
N PRO A 182 -0.84 -0.90 14.61
CA PRO A 182 -2.09 -0.54 13.96
C PRO A 182 -2.29 0.97 13.95
N THR A 183 -2.46 1.54 12.76
CA THR A 183 -2.46 2.99 12.60
C THR A 183 -3.33 3.44 11.41
N ARG A 184 -4.04 4.56 11.58
CA ARG A 184 -4.87 5.18 10.54
C ARG A 184 -4.78 6.71 10.56
N VAL A 185 -5.14 7.32 9.43
CA VAL A 185 -5.30 8.78 9.34
C VAL A 185 -6.70 9.17 9.74
N ALA A 186 -6.80 10.20 10.57
CA ALA A 186 -8.03 10.93 10.85
C ALA A 186 -7.85 12.41 10.47
N GLY A 187 -8.95 13.12 10.31
CA GLY A 187 -8.88 14.52 9.89
C GLY A 187 -10.21 15.24 9.82
N VAL A 188 -10.13 16.56 9.67
CA VAL A 188 -11.26 17.44 9.37
C VAL A 188 -10.97 18.27 8.14
N ALA A 189 -12.01 18.51 7.32
CA ALA A 189 -11.88 19.26 6.07
C ALA A 189 -11.55 20.74 6.29
N THR A 190 -11.98 21.30 7.43
CA THR A 190 -11.77 22.71 7.78
C THR A 190 -11.37 22.80 9.24
N TRP A 191 -10.13 23.21 9.50
CA TRP A 191 -9.65 23.49 10.85
C TRP A 191 -10.32 24.73 11.44
N HIS A 192 -10.36 24.82 12.76
CA HIS A 192 -11.11 25.87 13.49
C HIS A 192 -10.73 27.31 13.11
N ASP A 193 -9.54 27.53 12.56
CA ASP A 193 -9.03 28.83 12.13
C ASP A 193 -9.05 29.05 10.60
N LYS A 194 -9.79 28.20 9.86
CA LYS A 194 -9.96 28.25 8.40
C LYS A 194 -8.67 28.10 7.56
N ARG A 195 -7.60 27.51 8.11
CA ARG A 195 -6.33 27.26 7.37
C ARG A 195 -6.34 26.05 6.43
N GLY A 196 -7.52 25.59 6.00
CA GLY A 196 -7.68 24.37 5.21
C GLY A 196 -7.91 23.13 6.07
N ASN A 197 -7.65 21.96 5.51
CA ASN A 197 -7.82 20.69 6.22
C ASN A 197 -6.74 20.49 7.29
N HIS A 198 -7.04 19.63 8.25
CA HIS A 198 -6.06 19.12 9.19
C HIS A 198 -6.20 17.60 9.32
N THR A 199 -5.07 16.91 9.35
CA THR A 199 -4.98 15.47 9.47
C THR A 199 -3.99 15.12 10.56
N TRP A 200 -4.29 14.05 11.27
CA TRP A 200 -3.46 13.47 12.31
C TRP A 200 -3.53 11.95 12.24
N VAL A 201 -2.74 11.31 13.09
CA VAL A 201 -2.58 9.86 13.14
C VAL A 201 -3.21 9.32 14.42
N GLU A 202 -4.02 8.27 14.29
CA GLU A 202 -4.59 7.51 15.41
C GLU A 202 -3.90 6.15 15.49
N ILE A 203 -3.58 5.74 16.72
CA ILE A 203 -2.84 4.50 17.04
C ILE A 203 -3.71 3.67 18.00
N TRP A 204 -3.77 2.36 17.79
CA TRP A 204 -4.51 1.41 18.63
C TRP A 204 -3.75 1.05 19.90
#